data_AF-A0A3B0RMP2-F1
#
_entry.id   AF-A0A3B0RMP2-F1
#
_cell.length_a   1.000
_cell.length_b   1.000
_cell.length_c   1.000
_cell.angle_alpha   90.00
_cell.angle_beta   90.00
_cell.angle_gamma   90.00
#
_symmetry.space_group_name_H-M   'P 1'
#
loop_
_entity.id
_entity.type
_entity.pdbx_description
1 polymer ?
#
loop_
_entity_poly.entity_id
_entity_poly.type
_entity_poly.pdbx_seq_one_letter_code
_entity_poly.pdbx_strand_id
1 'polypeptide(L)'
;MELVLTHQDIEPLPKQKREPFIFKNEGLLSSTYKQETCDNFFHSNPKSIFGIKQSVKSHRYQFTSHVETILKLSVFAIVLVIALV
;
A
#
# COMPACT_ATOMS: atom_id res chain seq x y z
N MET A 1 -3.68 -33.84 15.21
CA MET A 1 -3.25 -33.57 16.59
C MET A 1 -4.26 -32.59 17.16
N GLU A 2 -5.28 -33.13 17.82
CA GLU A 2 -6.30 -32.31 18.49
C GLU A 2 -5.69 -31.57 19.68
N LEU A 3 -5.91 -30.25 19.73
CA LEU A 3 -5.54 -29.41 20.88
C LEU A 3 -6.53 -29.70 22.02
N VAL A 4 -6.11 -30.57 22.94
CA VAL A 4 -6.79 -30.76 24.22
C VAL A 4 -6.46 -29.54 25.08
N LEU A 5 -7.44 -28.63 25.21
CA LEU A 5 -7.36 -27.49 26.12
C LEU A 5 -7.55 -27.99 27.55
N THR A 6 -6.45 -28.17 28.27
CA THR A 6 -6.46 -28.37 29.71
C THR A 6 -7.08 -27.14 30.37
N HIS A 7 -8.22 -27.31 31.04
CA HIS A 7 -8.80 -26.31 31.93
C HIS A 7 -7.85 -26.10 33.11
N GLN A 8 -6.88 -25.19 32.94
CA GLN A 8 -6.19 -24.58 34.07
C GLN A 8 -7.13 -23.52 34.64
N ASP A 9 -7.44 -23.61 35.93
CA ASP A 9 -8.13 -22.56 36.68
C ASP A 9 -7.23 -21.32 36.71
N ILE A 10 -7.36 -20.50 35.66
CA ILE A 10 -6.69 -19.22 35.53
C ILE A 10 -7.47 -18.25 36.42
N GLU A 11 -6.81 -17.74 37.47
CA GLU A 11 -7.33 -16.62 38.26
C GLU A 11 -7.83 -15.51 37.32
N PRO A 12 -9.03 -14.95 37.53
CA PRO A 12 -9.55 -13.92 36.65
C PRO A 12 -8.60 -12.72 36.68
N LEU A 13 -8.09 -12.34 35.50
CA LEU A 13 -7.28 -11.14 35.30
C LEU A 13 -7.92 -9.96 36.05
N PRO A 14 -7.12 -9.15 36.78
CA PRO A 14 -7.66 -8.01 37.54
C PRO A 14 -8.52 -7.16 36.61
N LYS A 15 -9.77 -6.90 37.04
CA LYS A 15 -10.75 -6.11 36.28
C LYS A 15 -10.10 -4.79 35.89
N GLN A 16 -9.67 -4.68 34.64
CA GLN A 16 -9.07 -3.48 34.10
C GLN A 16 -10.07 -2.34 34.34
N LYS A 17 -9.66 -1.32 35.10
CA LYS A 17 -10.46 -0.11 35.28
C LYS A 17 -10.79 0.38 33.87
N ARG A 18 -12.06 0.29 33.49
CA ARG A 18 -12.55 0.80 32.21
C ARG A 18 -12.48 2.32 32.33
N GLU A 19 -11.37 2.90 31.92
CA GLU A 19 -11.35 4.33 31.66
C GLU A 19 -12.40 4.60 30.58
N PRO A 20 -13.23 5.65 30.74
CA PRO A 20 -14.19 6.01 29.72
C PRO A 20 -13.44 6.28 28.43
N PHE A 21 -13.74 5.49 27.39
CA PHE A 21 -13.23 5.75 26.05
C PHE A 21 -13.85 7.06 25.56
N ILE A 22 -13.13 8.16 25.71
CA ILE A 22 -13.50 9.45 25.16
C ILE A 22 -13.10 9.42 23.69
N PHE A 23 -14.08 9.18 22.82
CA PHE A 23 -13.89 9.31 21.37
C PHE A 23 -13.62 10.78 21.05
N LYS A 24 -12.36 11.18 21.01
CA LYS A 24 -11.97 12.47 20.45
C LYS A 24 -12.14 12.38 18.94
N ASN A 25 -12.89 13.31 18.36
CA ASN A 25 -13.11 13.43 16.91
C ASN A 25 -11.86 13.99 16.21
N GLU A 26 -10.69 13.48 16.59
CA GLU A 26 -9.47 13.61 15.82
C GLU A 26 -9.72 12.71 14.62
N GLY A 27 -9.96 13.29 13.45
CA GLY A 27 -10.31 12.51 12.25
C GLY A 27 -9.40 11.29 12.13
N LEU A 28 -9.99 10.12 11.83
CA LEU A 28 -9.35 8.79 11.79
C LEU A 28 -7.95 8.78 11.14
N LEU A 29 -7.68 9.75 10.26
CA LEU A 29 -6.41 10.02 9.64
C LEU A 29 -5.84 11.33 10.18
N SER A 30 -5.18 11.26 11.34
CA SER A 30 -4.38 12.40 11.83
C SER A 30 -3.31 12.77 10.79
N SER A 31 -2.87 14.04 10.79
CA SER A 31 -1.79 14.49 9.90
C SER A 31 -0.53 13.63 10.06
N THR A 32 -0.21 13.24 11.29
CA THR A 32 0.88 12.30 11.60
C THR A 32 0.66 10.94 10.93
N TYR A 33 -0.54 10.35 11.03
CA TYR A 33 -0.83 9.08 10.37
C TYR A 33 -0.65 9.16 8.85
N LYS A 34 -1.05 10.28 8.22
CA LYS A 34 -0.86 10.50 6.78
C LYS A 34 0.62 10.56 6.39
N GLN A 35 1.44 11.21 7.21
CA GLN A 35 2.87 11.31 6.98
C GLN A 35 3.54 9.94 7.10
N GLU A 36 3.28 9.23 8.20
CA GLU A 36 3.79 7.88 8.44
C GLU A 36 3.37 6.90 7.33
N THR A 37 2.12 6.96 6.86
CA THR A 37 1.66 6.11 5.76
C THR A 37 2.32 6.45 4.43
N CYS A 38 2.57 7.73 4.13
CA CYS A 38 3.37 8.12 2.96
C CYS A 38 4.80 7.59 3.06
N ASP A 39 5.46 7.79 4.20
CA ASP A 39 6.83 7.35 4.39
C ASP A 39 6.95 5.82 4.29
N ASN A 40 6.02 5.08 4.89
CA ASN A 40 5.95 3.62 4.75
C ASN A 40 5.63 3.16 3.32
N PHE A 41 4.86 3.95 2.56
CA PHE A 41 4.60 3.66 1.17
C PHE A 41 5.88 3.81 0.34
N PHE A 42 6.58 4.94 0.41
CA PHE A 42 7.77 5.17 -0.41
C PHE A 42 9.00 4.38 0.06
N HIS A 43 9.13 4.13 1.37
CA HIS A 43 10.26 3.42 1.98
C HIS A 43 9.91 2.00 2.41
N SER A 44 8.96 1.36 1.71
CA SER A 44 8.55 0.00 2.04
C SER A 44 9.71 -1.00 1.98
N ASN A 45 9.75 -1.95 2.94
CA ASN A 45 10.77 -3.01 2.93
C ASN A 45 10.58 -3.91 1.69
N PRO A 46 11.58 -4.05 0.80
CA PRO A 46 11.45 -4.79 -0.45
C PRO A 46 11.23 -6.30 -0.25
N LYS A 47 11.54 -6.84 0.94
CA LYS A 47 11.32 -8.25 1.29
C LYS A 47 9.93 -8.49 1.92
N SER A 48 9.18 -7.44 2.22
CA SER A 48 7.80 -7.55 2.71
C SER A 48 6.84 -7.90 1.58
N ILE A 49 5.77 -8.64 1.89
CA ILE A 49 4.66 -8.91 0.96
C ILE A 49 4.12 -7.60 0.35
N PHE A 50 4.00 -6.56 1.16
CA PHE A 50 3.55 -5.25 0.70
C PHE A 50 4.55 -4.61 -0.27
N GLY A 51 5.84 -4.62 0.07
CA GLY A 51 6.90 -4.06 -0.78
C GLY A 51 7.02 -4.78 -2.12
N ILE A 52 6.92 -6.11 -2.14
CA ILE A 52 6.90 -6.92 -3.37
C ILE A 52 5.68 -6.57 -4.23
N LYS A 53 4.49 -6.48 -3.62
CA LYS A 53 3.27 -6.11 -4.36
C LYS A 53 3.38 -4.70 -4.94
N GLN A 54 3.92 -3.76 -4.17
CA GLN A 54 4.10 -2.38 -4.59
C GLN A 54 5.15 -2.26 -5.70
N SER A 55 6.28 -2.95 -5.61
CA SER A 55 7.33 -2.92 -6.63
C SER A 55 6.80 -3.41 -7.97
N VAL A 56 6.07 -4.54 -8.00
CA VAL A 56 5.41 -5.04 -9.21
C VAL A 56 4.42 -4.02 -9.78
N LYS A 57 3.58 -3.42 -8.92
CA LYS A 57 2.58 -2.43 -9.35
C LYS A 57 3.24 -1.17 -9.93
N SER A 58 4.30 -0.67 -9.30
CA SER A 58 5.05 0.50 -9.76
C SER A 58 5.73 0.27 -11.11
N HIS A 59 6.35 -0.91 -11.30
CA HIS A 59 6.96 -1.29 -12.57
C HIS A 59 5.94 -1.28 -13.70
N ARG A 60 4.75 -1.89 -13.50
CA ARG A 60 3.71 -1.91 -14.54
C ARG A 60 3.27 -0.50 -14.94
N TYR A 61 3.10 0.40 -13.97
CA TYR A 61 2.70 1.79 -14.25
C TYR A 61 3.76 2.59 -15.01
N GLN A 62 5.05 2.37 -14.73
CA GLN A 62 6.12 3.02 -15.49
C GLN A 62 6.12 2.57 -16.96
N PHE A 63 6.04 1.27 -17.22
CA PHE A 63 6.09 0.77 -18.59
C PHE A 63 4.87 1.15 -19.43
N THR A 64 3.67 1.19 -18.85
CA THR A 64 2.46 1.57 -19.61
C THR A 64 2.56 2.99 -20.17
N SER A 65 3.12 3.93 -19.41
CA SER A 65 3.25 5.33 -19.85
C SER A 65 4.25 5.49 -21.00
N HIS A 66 5.38 4.78 -20.94
CA HIS A 66 6.42 4.88 -21.95
C HIS A 66 6.01 4.21 -23.27
N VAL A 67 5.40 3.03 -23.21
CA VAL A 67 4.95 2.31 -24.42
C VAL A 67 3.90 3.12 -25.18
N GLU A 68 2.94 3.73 -24.47
CA GLU A 68 1.92 4.56 -25.10
C GLU A 68 2.54 5.77 -25.82
N THR A 69 3.51 6.43 -25.19
CA THR A 69 4.18 7.60 -25.77
C THR A 69 4.99 7.21 -27.00
N ILE A 70 5.77 6.13 -26.92
CA ILE A 70 6.59 5.62 -28.05
C ILE A 70 5.68 5.23 -29.22
N LEU A 71 4.55 4.58 -28.95
CA LEU A 71 3.60 4.18 -29.98
C LEU A 71 2.96 5.40 -30.67
N LYS A 72 2.55 6.42 -29.91
CA LYS A 72 2.02 7.67 -30.49
C LYS A 72 3.07 8.40 -31.33
N LEU A 73 4.31 8.48 -30.84
CA LEU A 73 5.41 9.13 -31.53
C LEU A 73 5.79 8.40 -32.83
N SER A 74 5.81 7.06 -32.82
CA SER A 74 6.14 6.26 -34.00
C SER A 74 5.08 6.42 -35.09
N VAL A 75 3.80 6.36 -34.74
CA VAL A 75 2.70 6.60 -35.68
C VAL A 75 2.81 8.01 -36.28
N PHE A 76 3.07 9.03 -35.45
CA PHE A 76 3.25 10.39 -35.92
C PHE A 76 4.42 10.53 -36.90
N ALA A 77 5.57 9.92 -36.60
CA ALA A 77 6.73 9.93 -37.49
C ALA A 77 6.44 9.25 -38.84
N ILE A 78 5.72 8.12 -38.85
CA ILE A 78 5.31 7.45 -40.09
C ILE A 78 4.41 8.35 -40.93
N VAL A 79 3.42 9.00 -40.32
CA VAL A 79 2.53 9.95 -41.02
C VAL A 79 3.32 11.12 -41.61
N LEU A 80 4.29 11.68 -40.86
CA LEU A 80 5.15 12.76 -41.37
C LEU A 80 6.00 12.31 -42.55
N VAL A 81 6.59 11.12 -42.50
CA VAL A 81 7.35 10.57 -43.63
C VAL A 81 6.47 10.42 -44.86
N ILE A 82 5.25 9.89 -44.70
CA ILE A 82 4.29 9.74 -45.82
C ILE A 82 3.85 11.11 -46.35
N ALA A 83 3.67 12.11 -45.49
CA ALA A 83 3.21 13.44 -45.90
C ALA A 83 4.30 14.31 -46.54
N LEU A 84 5.57 14.05 -46.22
CA LEU A 84 6.73 14.77 -46.74
C LEU A 84 7.36 14.11 -47.97
N VAL A 85 7.06 12.84 -48.24
CA VAL A 85 7.40 12.10 -49.48
C VAL A 85 6.32 12.34 -50.53
#